data_AF-A0A521V9I4-F1
#
_entry.id   AF-A0A521V9I4-F1
#
_cell.length_a   1.000
_cell.length_b   1.000
_cell.length_c   1.000
_cell.angle_alpha   90.00
_cell.angle_beta   90.00
_cell.angle_gamma   90.00
#
_symmetry.space_group_name_H-M   'P 1'
#
loop_
_entity.id
_entity.type
_entity.pdbx_description
1 polymer ?
#
loop_
_entity_poly.entity_id
_entity_poly.type
_entity_poly.pdbx_seq_one_letter_code
_entity_poly.pdbx_strand_id
1 'polypeptide(L)'
;MKSNAIRASFLEYFRSRGHTVVASSPLVPANDPTLLFTNSGMVQFKGAFLGQERRPYSRAATAQRCVRAGGKHNDLENVGYTARHHTFFEMLGNFSFGDYFKRDAILFAW
;
A
#
# COMPACT_ATOMS: atom_id res chain seq x y z
N MET A 1 11.65 9.85 -16.02
CA MET A 1 11.62 10.16 -14.58
C MET A 1 12.21 8.96 -13.83
N LYS A 2 13.12 9.15 -12.85
CA LYS A 2 13.70 8.02 -12.08
C LYS A 2 12.66 7.45 -11.08
N SER A 3 12.75 6.17 -10.72
CA SER A 3 11.77 5.52 -9.81
C SER A 3 11.59 6.27 -8.49
N ASN A 4 12.67 6.79 -7.91
CA ASN A 4 12.61 7.61 -6.70
C ASN A 4 11.77 8.89 -6.89
N ALA A 5 11.85 9.53 -8.05
CA ALA A 5 11.10 10.74 -8.35
C ALA A 5 9.62 10.44 -8.60
N ILE A 6 9.28 9.29 -9.20
CA ILE A 6 7.89 8.83 -9.35
C ILE A 6 7.27 8.57 -7.97
N ARG A 7 7.97 7.85 -7.09
CA ARG A 7 7.54 7.60 -5.71
C ARG A 7 7.29 8.90 -4.95
N ALA A 8 8.25 9.83 -5.01
CA ALA A 8 8.11 11.13 -4.35
C ALA A 8 6.91 11.92 -4.88
N SER A 9 6.72 11.94 -6.21
CA SER A 9 5.63 12.67 -6.84
C SER A 9 4.26 12.09 -6.49
N PHE A 10 4.13 10.76 -6.41
CA PHE A 10 2.89 10.11 -5.95
C PHE A 10 2.52 10.50 -4.53
N LEU A 11 3.49 10.43 -3.60
CA LEU A 11 3.27 10.79 -2.21
C LEU A 11 2.94 12.29 -2.05
N GLU A 12 3.63 13.14 -2.81
CA GLU A 12 3.39 14.59 -2.80
C GLU A 12 2.00 14.93 -3.35
N TYR A 13 1.59 14.29 -4.44
CA TYR A 13 0.26 14.47 -5.03
C TYR A 13 -0.84 14.20 -4.00
N PHE A 14 -0.78 13.08 -3.29
CA PHE A 14 -1.78 12.77 -2.27
C PHE A 14 -1.65 13.62 -1.00
N ARG A 15 -0.42 14.00 -0.61
CA ARG A 15 -0.21 14.97 0.48
C ARG A 15 -0.94 16.29 0.19
N SER A 16 -0.85 16.78 -1.05
CA SER A 16 -1.55 18.01 -1.48
C SER A 16 -3.08 17.89 -1.47
N ARG A 17 -3.64 16.67 -1.43
CA ARG A 17 -5.08 16.36 -1.37
C ARG A 17 -5.56 16.00 0.05
N GLY A 18 -4.72 16.25 1.05
CA GLY A 18 -5.05 16.06 2.47
C GLY A 18 -4.82 14.65 2.98
N HIS A 19 -4.09 13.79 2.25
CA HIS A 19 -3.69 12.49 2.77
C HIS A 19 -2.48 12.62 3.69
N THR A 20 -2.50 11.92 4.81
CA THR A 20 -1.32 11.78 5.66
C THR A 20 -0.34 10.82 4.99
N VAL A 21 0.91 11.26 4.75
CA VAL A 21 1.96 10.36 4.26
C VAL A 21 2.41 9.46 5.42
N VAL A 22 2.19 8.16 5.29
CA VAL A 22 2.56 7.17 6.32
C VAL A 22 3.72 6.33 5.81
N ALA A 23 4.68 6.05 6.70
CA ALA A 23 5.84 5.23 6.35
C ALA A 23 5.42 3.79 5.97
N SER A 24 6.20 3.16 5.11
CA SER A 24 6.07 1.72 4.85
C SER A 24 6.24 0.94 6.15
N SER A 25 5.32 0.02 6.43
CA SER A 25 5.47 -0.93 7.53
C SER A 25 6.63 -1.91 7.27
N PRO A 26 7.12 -2.61 8.30
CA PRO A 26 8.03 -3.74 8.15
C PRO A 26 7.44 -4.83 7.23
N LEU A 27 8.31 -5.67 6.66
CA LEU A 27 7.89 -6.79 5.81
C LEU A 27 7.25 -7.94 6.60
N VAL A 28 7.61 -8.08 7.88
CA VAL A 28 7.01 -9.07 8.79
C VAL A 28 5.92 -8.36 9.60
N PRO A 29 4.64 -8.74 9.46
CA PRO A 29 3.55 -8.16 10.23
C PRO A 29 3.73 -8.49 11.72
N ALA A 30 3.57 -7.50 12.60
CA ALA A 30 3.73 -7.70 14.04
C ALA A 30 2.56 -8.49 14.67
N ASN A 31 1.33 -8.29 14.17
CA ASN A 31 0.09 -8.70 14.84
C ASN A 31 -0.84 -9.55 13.95
N ASP A 32 -0.32 -10.19 12.90
CA ASP A 32 -1.11 -11.07 12.03
C ASP A 32 -0.37 -12.39 11.75
N PRO A 33 -0.58 -13.44 12.57
CA PRO A 33 0.11 -14.71 12.41
C PRO A 33 -0.32 -15.49 11.16
N THR A 34 -1.39 -15.05 10.48
CA THR A 34 -1.87 -15.69 9.25
C THR A 34 -1.16 -15.17 7.99
N LEU A 35 -0.41 -14.06 8.12
CA LEU A 35 0.25 -13.40 7.01
C LEU A 35 1.77 -13.52 7.14
N LEU A 36 2.39 -14.27 6.23
CA LEU A 36 3.84 -14.50 6.25
C LEU A 36 4.64 -13.21 5.98
N PHE A 37 4.21 -12.42 5.00
CA PHE A 37 4.82 -11.14 4.65
C PHE A 37 3.77 -10.09 4.29
N THR A 38 4.09 -8.81 4.49
CA THR A 38 3.31 -7.70 3.96
C THR A 38 3.33 -7.75 2.43
N ASN A 39 2.18 -8.06 1.83
CA ASN A 39 2.02 -8.24 0.38
C ASN A 39 1.33 -7.05 -0.33
N SER A 40 0.84 -6.08 0.44
CA SER A 40 0.10 -4.92 -0.05
C SER A 40 0.15 -3.75 0.95
N GLY A 41 -0.09 -2.53 0.44
CA GLY A 41 -0.10 -1.31 1.25
C GLY A 41 -1.18 -1.23 2.32
N MET A 42 -2.28 -1.98 2.16
CA MET A 42 -3.42 -1.94 3.07
C MET A 42 -3.21 -2.75 4.37
N VAL A 43 -2.23 -3.66 4.41
CA VAL A 43 -2.02 -4.58 5.55
C VAL A 43 -1.88 -3.83 6.88
N GLN A 44 -1.07 -2.76 6.89
CA GLN A 44 -0.86 -1.95 8.10
C GLN A 44 -2.11 -1.17 8.55
N PHE A 45 -3.13 -1.07 7.69
CA PHE A 45 -4.38 -0.37 7.94
C PHE A 45 -5.58 -1.32 8.13
N LYS A 46 -5.35 -2.65 8.19
CA LYS A 46 -6.41 -3.64 8.34
C LYS A 46 -7.34 -3.34 9.53
N GLY A 47 -6.77 -3.00 10.69
CA GLY A 47 -7.54 -2.63 11.88
C GLY A 47 -8.38 -1.36 11.67
N ALA A 48 -7.84 -0.36 10.96
CA ALA A 48 -8.56 0.87 10.64
C ALA A 48 -9.74 0.63 9.69
N PHE A 49 -9.57 -0.21 8.66
CA PHE A 49 -10.64 -0.59 7.75
C PHE A 49 -11.75 -1.41 8.44
N LEU A 50 -11.40 -2.22 9.44
CA LEU A 50 -12.34 -3.01 10.23
C LEU A 50 -12.99 -2.20 11.37
N GLY A 51 -12.62 -0.93 11.55
CA GLY A 51 -13.10 -0.09 12.66
C GLY A 51 -12.56 -0.49 14.04
N GLN A 52 -11.56 -1.36 14.09
CA GLN A 52 -10.93 -1.86 15.31
C GLN A 52 -9.84 -0.93 15.84
N GLU A 53 -9.30 -0.07 14.97
CA GLU A 53 -8.26 0.91 15.29
C GLU A 53 -8.67 2.29 14.78
N ARG A 54 -8.58 3.32 15.63
CA ARG A 54 -8.84 4.70 15.21
C ARG A 54 -7.52 5.41 14.90
N ARG A 55 -7.42 5.98 13.71
CA ARG A 55 -6.29 6.81 13.28
C ARG A 55 -6.61 8.30 13.52
N PRO A 56 -5.59 9.15 13.76
CA PRO A 56 -5.77 10.61 13.85
C PRO A 56 -6.05 11.27 12.49
N TYR A 57 -6.16 10.48 11.41
CA TYR A 57 -6.43 10.91 10.06
C TYR A 57 -7.47 10.00 9.40
N SER A 58 -8.27 10.56 8.49
CA SER A 58 -9.25 9.83 7.68
C SER A 58 -8.72 9.44 6.30
N ARG A 59 -7.54 9.97 5.90
CA ARG A 59 -6.88 9.73 4.62
C ARG A 59 -5.40 9.43 4.82
N ALA A 60 -4.88 8.44 4.10
CA ALA A 60 -3.45 8.11 4.14
C ALA A 60 -2.89 7.78 2.75
N ALA A 61 -1.60 8.03 2.53
CA ALA A 61 -0.89 7.58 1.34
C ALA A 61 0.46 6.97 1.72
N THR A 62 0.85 5.89 1.04
CA THR A 62 2.08 5.16 1.33
C THR A 62 2.79 4.68 0.06
N ALA A 63 4.09 4.41 0.22
CA ALA A 63 4.87 3.60 -0.70
C ALA A 63 5.34 2.36 0.08
N GLN A 64 4.51 1.31 0.09
CA GLN A 64 4.74 0.12 0.90
C GLN A 64 5.69 -0.84 0.20
N ARG A 65 6.73 -1.29 0.90
CA ARG A 65 7.53 -2.44 0.47
C ARG A 65 6.74 -3.73 0.66
N CYS A 66 6.64 -4.52 -0.38
CA CYS A 66 5.81 -5.72 -0.45
C CYS A 66 6.62 -6.94 -0.83
N VAL A 67 6.26 -8.11 -0.28
CA VAL A 67 6.75 -9.42 -0.71
C VAL A 67 5.58 -10.32 -1.10
N ARG A 68 5.68 -10.95 -2.28
CA ARG A 68 4.76 -11.98 -2.78
C ARG A 68 5.53 -13.25 -3.13
N ALA A 69 5.94 -13.97 -2.09
CA ALA A 69 6.74 -15.19 -2.20
C ALA A 69 6.18 -16.32 -1.31
N GLY A 70 4.87 -16.31 -1.03
CA GLY A 70 4.23 -17.33 -0.20
C GLY A 70 2.80 -16.99 0.22
N GLY A 71 2.07 -18.00 0.68
CA GLY A 71 0.66 -17.88 1.05
C GLY A 71 -0.25 -17.64 -0.16
N LYS A 72 -1.36 -16.92 0.04
CA LYS A 72 -2.39 -16.66 -0.99
C LYS A 72 -1.87 -15.85 -2.19
N HIS A 73 -0.87 -15.00 -1.99
CA HIS A 73 -0.28 -14.17 -3.04
C HIS A 73 1.19 -14.57 -3.22
N ASN A 74 1.44 -15.42 -4.22
CA ASN A 74 2.75 -15.97 -4.49
C ASN A 74 3.09 -15.80 -5.98
N ASP A 75 4.10 -14.96 -6.25
CA ASP A 75 4.58 -14.69 -7.60
C ASP A 75 5.90 -15.41 -7.90
N LEU A 76 6.42 -16.24 -6.97
CA LEU A 76 7.75 -16.83 -7.04
C LEU A 76 8.00 -17.60 -8.35
N GLU A 77 7.04 -18.40 -8.81
CA GLU A 77 7.15 -19.18 -10.05
C GLU A 77 7.04 -18.33 -11.33
N ASN A 78 6.54 -17.09 -11.23
CA ASN A 78 6.41 -16.18 -12.36
C ASN A 78 7.64 -15.28 -12.58
N VAL A 79 8.49 -15.15 -11.56
CA VAL A 79 9.69 -14.31 -11.60
C VAL A 79 10.72 -14.92 -12.55
N GLY A 80 11.29 -14.09 -13.44
CA GLY A 80 12.24 -14.53 -14.46
C GLY A 80 11.59 -15.03 -15.76
N TYR A 81 10.30 -15.38 -15.72
CA TYR A 81 9.54 -15.82 -16.90
C TYR A 81 8.70 -14.70 -17.54
N THR A 82 8.50 -13.61 -16.81
CA THR A 82 7.65 -12.49 -17.26
C THR A 82 8.30 -11.15 -16.94
N ALA A 83 7.92 -10.11 -17.69
CA ALA A 83 8.44 -8.76 -17.52
C ALA A 83 7.81 -7.94 -16.37
N ARG A 84 6.89 -8.55 -15.58
CA ARG A 84 6.04 -7.80 -14.63
C ARG A 84 5.92 -8.39 -13.23
N HIS A 85 6.42 -9.61 -13.00
CA HIS A 85 6.33 -10.25 -11.70
C HIS A 85 7.64 -10.10 -10.94
N HIS A 86 7.53 -9.69 -9.68
CA HIS A 86 8.63 -9.56 -8.75
C HIS A 86 8.24 -10.23 -7.43
N THR A 87 9.22 -10.80 -6.73
CA THR A 87 8.99 -11.24 -5.34
C THR A 87 8.92 -10.03 -4.41
N PHE A 88 9.87 -9.10 -4.53
CA PHE A 88 9.90 -7.84 -3.78
C PHE A 88 9.59 -6.65 -4.71
N PHE A 89 8.67 -5.78 -4.29
CA PHE A 89 8.28 -4.58 -5.03
C PHE A 89 7.75 -3.49 -4.10
N GLU A 90 7.57 -2.28 -4.61
CA GLU A 90 6.88 -1.21 -3.90
C GLU A 90 5.47 -1.01 -4.45
N MET A 91 4.49 -0.95 -3.55
CA MET A 91 3.10 -0.63 -3.85
C MET A 91 2.80 0.80 -3.41
N LEU A 92 2.52 1.67 -4.38
CA LEU A 92 2.01 3.01 -4.14
C LEU A 92 0.50 2.94 -3.92
N GLY A 93 0.00 3.53 -2.83
CA GLY A 93 -1.43 3.46 -2.51
C GLY A 93 -1.95 4.68 -1.75
N ASN A 94 -3.21 5.03 -2.01
CA ASN A 94 -4.00 6.00 -1.27
C ASN A 94 -5.21 5.32 -0.62
N PHE A 95 -5.49 5.69 0.62
CA PHE A 95 -6.44 5.02 1.50
C PHE A 95 -7.41 6.05 2.10
N SER A 96 -8.69 5.66 2.15
CA SER A 96 -9.78 6.42 2.75
C SER A 96 -10.41 5.59 3.86
N PHE A 97 -10.50 6.16 5.06
CA PHE A 97 -11.09 5.53 6.24
C PHE A 97 -12.40 6.25 6.58
N GLY A 98 -13.47 5.91 5.86
CA GLY A 98 -14.78 6.55 6.03
C GLY A 98 -14.85 7.99 5.54
N ASP A 99 -14.01 8.36 4.58
CA ASP A 99 -13.93 9.72 4.02
C ASP A 99 -14.48 9.77 2.59
N TYR A 100 -13.61 9.83 1.58
CA TYR A 100 -14.01 9.76 0.19
C TYR A 100 -14.25 8.31 -0.27
N PHE A 101 -15.01 8.15 -1.34
CA PHE A 101 -15.37 6.82 -1.88
C PHE A 101 -15.17 6.76 -3.39
N LYS A 102 -16.02 6.03 -4.12
CA LYS A 102 -15.86 5.69 -5.54
C LYS A 102 -15.51 6.89 -6.44
N ARG A 103 -16.28 7.98 -6.37
CA ARG A 103 -16.12 9.13 -7.28
C ARG A 103 -14.73 9.75 -7.16
N ASP A 104 -14.34 10.15 -5.96
CA ASP A 104 -13.07 10.84 -5.76
C ASP A 104 -11.89 9.88 -5.85
N ALA A 105 -12.05 8.60 -5.49
CA ALA A 105 -11.02 7.60 -5.71
C ALA A 105 -10.66 7.47 -7.19
N ILE A 106 -11.65 7.47 -8.09
CA ILE A 106 -11.45 7.46 -9.54
C ILE A 106 -10.81 8.77 -9.99
N LEU A 107 -11.35 9.92 -9.56
CA LEU A 107 -10.82 11.24 -9.95
C LEU A 107 -9.39 11.49 -9.47
N PHE A 108 -8.98 10.90 -8.36
CA PHE A 108 -7.60 11.01 -7.89
C PHE A 108 -6.63 10.15 -8.69
N ALA A 109 -7.09 9.04 -9.25
CA ALA A 109 -6.26 8.11 -10.02
C ALA A 109 -6.16 8.45 -11.51
N TRP A 110 -7.15 9.17 -12.04
CA TRP A 110 -7.22 9.61 -13.44
C TRP A 110 -6.34 10.84 -13.70
#